data_AF-Q5C7J9-F1
#
_entry.id   AF-Q5C7J9-F1
#
_cell.length_a   1.000
_cell.length_b   1.000
_cell.length_c   1.000
_cell.angle_alpha   90.00
_cell.angle_beta   90.00
_cell.angle_gamma   90.00
#
_symmetry.space_group_name_H-M   'P 1'
#
loop_
_entity.id
_entity.type
_entity.pdbx_description
1 polymer ?
#
loop_
_entity_poly.entity_id
_entity_poly.type
_entity_poly.pdbx_seq_one_letter_code
_entity_poly.pdbx_strand_id
1 'polypeptide(L)'
;IITGLSHNFCENPYCSSVIPLCFAGINTLCARNRSKSDWYHFSFGEHVCSNCFESLNTNTPKHKSQSVSSVWRHRMNLWRREWLKKSSQLGRRRILNAANFLAAQMLPWWLKCNKCSQWRQLPPQTPVGSTKCNFRPDKFTCADIVKVSDAPCSWPVDERVKIVISKPQDFLASMHTHAWLQASPALKASSSYGVDLAGLSPDPLPGFTIEDEKTIPPDSPFRVFEEDGAFSPIDLHAWKDFHSLKCHGKLYSLYNLIWNSSIDFLCLIFRCVCVGVF
;
A
#
# COMPACT_ATOMS: atom_id res chain seq x y z
N ILE A 1 -38.28 21.59 -3.21
CA ILE A 1 -37.04 22.30 -3.59
C ILE A 1 -36.00 21.98 -2.52
N ILE A 2 -35.16 20.97 -2.77
CA ILE A 2 -34.05 20.62 -1.85
C ILE A 2 -32.88 21.49 -2.29
N THR A 3 -32.55 22.49 -1.48
CA THR A 3 -31.44 23.41 -1.68
C THR A 3 -30.12 22.62 -1.76
N GLY A 4 -29.34 22.90 -2.81
CA GLY A 4 -28.15 22.16 -3.20
C GLY A 4 -27.12 22.03 -2.09
N LEU A 5 -26.83 20.79 -1.70
CA LEU A 5 -25.60 20.43 -1.02
C LEU A 5 -24.49 20.46 -2.09
N SER A 6 -23.69 21.53 -2.12
CA SER A 6 -22.43 21.52 -2.85
C SER A 6 -21.52 20.48 -2.20
N HIS A 7 -21.54 19.26 -2.74
CA HIS A 7 -20.50 18.30 -2.45
C HIS A 7 -19.21 18.88 -3.03
N ASN A 8 -18.31 19.34 -2.17
CA ASN A 8 -16.97 19.70 -2.63
C ASN A 8 -16.30 18.38 -3.03
N PHE A 9 -16.23 18.16 -4.34
CA PHE A 9 -15.52 17.04 -4.95
C PHE A 9 -14.02 17.21 -4.73
N CYS A 10 -13.27 16.13 -4.90
CA CYS A 10 -11.82 16.22 -4.91
C CYS A 10 -11.36 17.15 -6.05
N GLU A 11 -10.42 18.05 -5.77
CA GLU A 11 -9.85 18.97 -6.76
C GLU A 11 -9.00 18.24 -7.82
N ASN A 12 -8.60 16.99 -7.55
CA ASN A 12 -7.84 16.21 -8.51
C ASN A 12 -8.71 15.92 -9.76
N PRO A 13 -8.25 16.27 -10.98
CA PRO A 13 -9.06 16.17 -12.20
C PRO A 13 -9.50 14.73 -12.50
N TYR A 14 -8.72 13.74 -12.04
CA TYR A 14 -9.04 12.33 -12.21
C TYR A 14 -10.16 11.86 -11.27
N CYS A 15 -10.49 12.58 -10.19
CA CYS A 15 -11.49 12.18 -9.19
C CYS A 15 -12.86 12.85 -9.34
N SER A 16 -13.09 13.58 -10.43
CA SER A 16 -14.31 14.36 -10.69
C SER A 16 -15.61 13.53 -10.67
N SER A 17 -15.54 12.23 -10.96
CA SER A 17 -16.69 11.31 -10.97
C SER A 17 -16.85 10.48 -9.69
N VAL A 18 -15.96 10.63 -8.70
CA VAL A 18 -15.97 9.82 -7.48
C VAL A 18 -16.45 10.66 -6.30
N ILE A 19 -17.45 10.15 -5.58
CA ILE A 19 -17.85 10.73 -4.31
C ILE A 19 -16.80 10.35 -3.26
N PRO A 20 -16.04 11.31 -2.70
CA PRO A 20 -14.96 11.01 -1.78
C PRO A 20 -15.50 10.42 -0.46
N LEU A 21 -14.79 9.40 0.02
CA LEU A 21 -15.01 8.75 1.31
C LEU A 21 -13.71 8.75 2.09
N CYS A 22 -13.76 9.21 3.34
CA CYS A 22 -12.60 9.19 4.23
C CYS A 22 -12.27 7.75 4.65
N PHE A 23 -11.16 7.19 4.16
CA PHE A 23 -10.73 5.85 4.56
C PHE A 23 -10.13 5.78 5.97
N ALA A 24 -9.63 6.90 6.50
CA ALA A 24 -8.88 6.90 7.76
C ALA A 24 -9.78 6.72 9.00
N GLY A 25 -10.88 7.47 9.10
CA GLY A 25 -11.84 7.35 10.21
C GLY A 25 -11.28 7.61 11.63
N ILE A 26 -10.12 8.26 11.77
CA ILE A 26 -9.37 8.34 13.03
C ILE A 26 -9.80 9.48 13.98
N ASN A 27 -10.50 10.48 13.46
CA ASN A 27 -11.01 11.61 14.25
C ASN A 27 -12.50 11.41 14.56
N THR A 28 -12.95 11.75 15.76
CA THR A 28 -14.37 11.68 16.16
C THR A 28 -15.26 12.57 15.29
N LEU A 29 -14.70 13.65 14.74
CA LEU A 29 -15.32 14.56 13.79
C LEU A 29 -15.06 14.14 12.33
N CYS A 30 -14.69 12.87 12.06
CA CYS A 30 -14.50 12.38 10.70
C CYS A 30 -15.73 12.66 9.85
N ALA A 31 -15.53 13.33 8.73
CA ALA A 31 -16.62 13.70 7.84
C ALA A 31 -17.25 12.49 7.13
N ARG A 32 -16.59 11.33 7.13
CA ARG A 32 -16.97 10.12 6.37
C ARG A 32 -17.11 10.45 4.88
N ASN A 33 -18.33 10.58 4.37
CA ASN A 33 -18.67 11.00 3.00
C ASN A 33 -19.39 12.37 2.94
N ARG A 34 -19.37 13.14 4.04
CA ARG A 34 -20.14 14.37 4.24
C ARG A 34 -19.27 15.62 4.36
N SER A 35 -18.00 15.54 3.96
CA SER A 35 -17.09 16.69 4.10
C SER A 35 -17.60 17.85 3.26
N LYS A 36 -17.69 19.02 3.89
CA LYS A 36 -17.85 20.31 3.22
C LYS A 36 -16.51 21.05 3.06
N SER A 37 -15.46 20.54 3.71
CA SER A 37 -14.08 21.02 3.62
C SER A 37 -13.25 20.19 2.65
N ASP A 38 -12.05 20.69 2.34
CA ASP A 38 -11.10 20.10 1.40
C ASP A 38 -10.79 18.63 1.69
N TRP A 39 -10.62 17.87 0.61
CA TRP A 39 -10.26 16.47 0.63
C TRP A 39 -8.79 16.30 0.34
N TYR A 40 -8.10 15.53 1.19
CA TYR A 40 -6.74 15.11 0.92
C TYR A 40 -6.76 13.89 0.01
N HIS A 41 -6.31 14.09 -1.23
CA HIS A 41 -6.24 13.07 -2.28
C HIS A 41 -5.04 12.14 -2.07
N PHE A 42 -5.24 10.82 -2.24
CA PHE A 42 -4.17 9.82 -2.20
C PHE A 42 -4.01 9.09 -3.52
N SER A 43 -5.10 8.59 -4.06
CA SER A 43 -5.17 7.92 -5.35
C SER A 43 -6.62 7.96 -5.85
N PHE A 44 -6.87 7.37 -7.02
CA PHE A 44 -8.20 7.30 -7.59
C PHE A 44 -9.24 6.70 -6.63
N GLY A 45 -10.13 7.55 -6.11
CA GLY A 45 -11.17 7.13 -5.17
C GLY A 45 -10.69 6.89 -3.73
N GLU A 46 -9.46 7.28 -3.40
CA GLU A 46 -8.90 7.19 -2.04
C GLU A 46 -8.64 8.58 -1.48
N HIS A 47 -9.39 8.92 -0.42
CA HIS A 47 -9.40 10.27 0.13
C HIS A 47 -9.40 10.26 1.66
N VAL A 48 -8.92 11.34 2.26
CA VAL A 48 -9.02 11.60 3.69
C VAL A 48 -9.64 12.97 3.91
N CYS A 49 -10.64 13.05 4.79
CA CYS A 49 -11.24 14.34 5.15
C CYS A 49 -10.27 15.18 6.00
N SER A 50 -10.38 16.51 5.90
CA SER A 50 -9.48 17.44 6.59
C SER A 50 -9.38 17.19 8.10
N ASN A 51 -10.50 16.91 8.78
CA ASN A 51 -10.51 16.61 10.21
C ASN A 51 -9.60 15.43 10.60
N CYS A 52 -9.53 14.39 9.77
CA CYS A 52 -8.64 13.25 10.02
C CYS A 52 -7.18 13.60 9.71
N PHE A 53 -6.93 14.28 8.59
CA PHE A 53 -5.58 14.62 8.16
C PHE A 53 -4.91 15.64 9.10
N GLU A 54 -5.60 16.74 9.39
CA GLU A 54 -5.10 17.79 10.27
C GLU A 54 -4.85 17.29 11.69
N SER A 55 -5.66 16.35 12.18
CA SER A 55 -5.47 15.78 13.52
C SER A 55 -4.09 15.15 13.72
N LEU A 56 -3.45 14.67 12.65
CA LEU A 56 -2.08 14.16 12.70
C LEU A 56 -1.03 15.28 12.69
N ASN A 57 -1.34 16.43 12.09
CA ASN A 57 -0.39 17.52 11.85
C ASN A 57 -0.46 18.66 12.88
N THR A 58 -1.56 18.83 13.62
CA THR A 58 -1.68 19.94 14.57
C THR A 58 -0.93 19.64 15.89
N ASN A 59 -0.01 20.54 16.25
CA ASN A 59 0.62 20.62 17.58
C ASN A 59 -0.11 21.61 18.49
N THR A 60 -1.46 21.68 18.45
CA THR A 60 -2.19 22.69 19.23
C THR A 60 -2.28 22.31 20.70
N PRO A 61 -1.78 23.15 21.65
CA PRO A 61 -1.88 22.91 23.09
C PRO A 61 -3.33 22.83 23.59
N LYS A 62 -4.29 23.36 22.81
CA LYS A 62 -5.73 23.39 23.13
C LYS A 62 -6.45 22.04 22.98
N HIS A 63 -5.82 21.02 22.36
CA HIS A 63 -6.38 19.67 22.20
C HIS A 63 -5.68 18.62 23.08
N LYS A 64 -5.04 19.02 24.19
CA LYS A 64 -4.51 18.07 25.18
C LYS A 64 -5.58 17.17 25.82
N SER A 65 -6.88 17.48 25.67
CA SER A 65 -7.99 16.72 26.26
C SER A 65 -8.69 15.71 25.32
N GLN A 66 -8.33 15.62 24.03
CA GLN A 66 -8.88 14.57 23.15
C GLN A 66 -7.90 13.39 23.03
N SER A 67 -8.12 12.38 23.87
CA SER A 67 -7.27 11.19 24.02
C SER A 67 -7.03 10.39 22.72
N VAL A 68 -7.94 10.45 21.75
CA VAL A 68 -7.82 9.66 20.51
C VAL A 68 -6.85 10.29 19.49
N SER A 69 -6.86 11.62 19.39
CA SER A 69 -5.98 12.37 18.46
C SER A 69 -4.50 12.26 18.88
N SER A 70 -4.24 12.20 20.19
CA SER A 70 -2.89 11.97 20.72
C SER A 70 -2.38 10.55 20.45
N VAL A 71 -3.24 9.52 20.48
CA VAL A 71 -2.84 8.13 20.19
C VAL A 71 -2.37 7.97 18.75
N TRP A 72 -3.13 8.47 17.76
CA TRP A 72 -2.74 8.35 16.36
C TRP A 72 -1.49 9.16 16.02
N ARG A 73 -1.33 10.35 16.62
CA ARG A 73 -0.10 11.13 16.50
C ARG A 73 1.09 10.42 17.13
N HIS A 74 0.91 9.80 18.30
CA HIS A 74 1.94 9.01 18.94
C HIS A 74 2.37 7.82 18.07
N ARG A 75 1.41 7.08 17.50
CA ARG A 75 1.65 6.01 16.52
C ARG A 75 2.42 6.50 15.30
N MET A 76 2.03 7.64 14.73
CA MET A 76 2.74 8.25 13.60
C MET A 76 4.19 8.61 13.97
N ASN A 77 4.41 9.18 15.15
CA ASN A 77 5.75 9.56 15.59
C ASN A 77 6.64 8.33 15.87
N LEU A 78 6.08 7.26 16.44
CA LEU A 78 6.78 5.98 16.60
C LEU A 78 7.14 5.38 15.24
N TRP A 79 6.15 5.26 14.35
CA TRP A 79 6.34 4.76 12.99
C TRP A 79 7.41 5.55 12.24
N ARG A 80 7.38 6.89 12.28
CA ARG A 80 8.37 7.77 11.66
C ARG A 80 9.78 7.47 12.15
N ARG A 81 9.97 7.28 13.46
CA ARG A 81 11.30 6.95 14.03
C ARG A 81 11.81 5.61 13.53
N GLU A 82 10.97 4.58 13.48
CA GLU A 82 11.39 3.26 13.00
C GLU A 82 11.69 3.26 11.49
N TRP A 83 10.91 4.00 10.71
CA TRP A 83 11.19 4.20 9.29
C TRP A 83 12.56 4.84 9.07
N LEU A 84 12.84 5.97 9.73
CA LEU A 84 14.09 6.72 9.57
C LEU A 84 15.33 5.89 9.93
N LYS A 85 15.23 4.98 10.91
CA LYS A 85 16.34 4.06 11.26
C LYS A 85 16.69 3.13 10.10
N LYS A 86 15.68 2.64 9.38
CA LYS A 86 15.80 1.69 8.27
C LYS A 86 15.93 2.35 6.89
N SER A 87 15.83 3.67 6.83
CA SER A 87 16.09 4.45 5.62
C SER A 87 17.59 4.71 5.40
N SER A 88 17.93 4.90 4.13
CA SER A 88 19.21 5.35 3.61
C SER A 88 19.61 6.70 4.22
N GLN A 89 20.88 7.09 4.08
CA GLN A 89 21.34 8.42 4.52
C GLN A 89 20.57 9.56 3.83
N LEU A 90 20.18 9.39 2.57
CA LEU A 90 19.35 10.34 1.83
C LEU A 90 17.91 10.34 2.36
N GLY A 91 17.33 9.17 2.60
CA GLY A 91 15.99 9.00 3.15
C GLY A 91 15.82 9.57 4.55
N ARG A 92 16.87 9.55 5.37
CA ARG A 92 16.87 10.19 6.71
C ARG A 92 16.68 11.70 6.66
N ARG A 93 17.00 12.33 5.54
CA ARG A 93 16.77 13.77 5.31
C ARG A 93 15.37 14.06 4.75
N ARG A 94 14.63 13.03 4.32
CA ARG A 94 13.26 13.17 3.79
C ARG A 94 12.24 13.30 4.92
N ILE A 95 11.29 14.21 4.76
CA ILE A 95 10.19 14.40 5.71
C ILE A 95 9.11 13.36 5.43
N LEU A 96 8.91 12.43 6.38
CA LEU A 96 7.76 11.53 6.39
C LEU A 96 6.56 12.24 7.01
N ASN A 97 5.54 12.49 6.21
CA ASN A 97 4.37 13.28 6.61
C ASN A 97 3.17 12.40 6.96
N ALA A 98 2.06 13.04 7.33
CA ALA A 98 0.81 12.35 7.65
C ALA A 98 0.28 11.53 6.47
N ALA A 99 0.49 11.97 5.23
CA ALA A 99 0.08 11.21 4.05
C ALA A 99 0.86 9.89 3.96
N ASN A 100 2.17 9.90 4.14
CA ASN A 100 2.96 8.65 4.13
C ASN A 100 2.50 7.68 5.23
N PHE A 101 2.24 8.18 6.43
CA PHE A 101 1.73 7.36 7.53
C PHE A 101 0.36 6.75 7.22
N LEU A 102 -0.59 7.56 6.75
CA LEU A 102 -1.94 7.11 6.42
C LEU A 102 -1.93 6.09 5.28
N ALA A 103 -1.10 6.30 4.25
CA ALA A 103 -0.94 5.35 3.17
C ALA A 103 -0.38 4.01 3.67
N ALA A 104 0.69 4.06 4.48
CA ALA A 104 1.38 2.88 4.96
C ALA A 104 0.58 2.07 6.00
N GLN A 105 -0.27 2.73 6.80
CA GLN A 105 -0.89 2.12 7.99
C GLN A 105 -2.42 1.97 7.88
N MET A 106 -3.09 2.84 7.13
CA MET A 106 -4.55 2.96 7.17
C MET A 106 -5.25 2.63 5.86
N LEU A 107 -4.56 2.68 4.71
CA LEU A 107 -5.17 2.25 3.44
C LEU A 107 -5.62 0.78 3.54
N PRO A 108 -6.86 0.47 3.15
CA PRO A 108 -7.35 -0.91 3.13
C PRO A 108 -6.59 -1.75 2.10
N TRP A 109 -6.50 -3.04 2.39
CA TRP A 109 -5.89 -4.00 1.46
C TRP A 109 -6.85 -4.36 0.35
N TRP A 110 -6.30 -4.72 -0.81
CA TRP A 110 -7.06 -5.30 -1.90
C TRP A 110 -6.48 -6.67 -2.26
N LEU A 111 -7.35 -7.63 -2.53
CA LEU A 111 -6.98 -8.97 -2.99
C LEU A 111 -7.82 -9.40 -4.18
N LYS A 112 -7.21 -10.17 -5.07
CA LYS A 112 -7.85 -10.78 -6.24
C LYS A 112 -8.35 -12.17 -5.87
N CYS A 113 -9.63 -12.43 -6.13
CA CYS A 113 -10.26 -13.71 -5.84
C CYS A 113 -9.71 -14.82 -6.75
N ASN A 114 -9.30 -15.95 -6.18
CA ASN A 114 -8.76 -17.09 -6.96
C ASN A 114 -9.83 -17.88 -7.72
N LYS A 115 -11.12 -17.62 -7.49
CA LYS A 115 -12.22 -18.29 -8.21
C LYS A 115 -12.73 -17.51 -9.41
N CYS A 116 -12.87 -16.19 -9.30
CA CYS A 116 -13.47 -15.35 -10.35
C CYS A 116 -12.53 -14.25 -10.87
N SER A 117 -11.29 -14.17 -10.37
CA SER A 117 -10.28 -13.17 -10.75
C SER A 117 -10.69 -11.71 -10.51
N GLN A 118 -11.76 -11.47 -9.75
CA GLN A 118 -12.21 -10.13 -9.40
C GLN A 118 -11.51 -9.60 -8.14
N TRP A 119 -11.24 -8.30 -8.12
CA TRP A 119 -10.66 -7.62 -6.97
C TRP A 119 -11.72 -7.30 -5.92
N ARG A 120 -11.30 -7.36 -4.65
CA ARG A 120 -12.11 -7.01 -3.49
C ARG A 120 -11.28 -6.23 -2.49
N GLN A 121 -11.90 -5.17 -1.95
CA GLN A 121 -11.34 -4.42 -0.83
C GLN A 121 -11.59 -5.21 0.46
N LEU A 122 -10.54 -5.46 1.23
CA LEU A 122 -10.65 -6.07 2.54
C LEU A 122 -11.17 -5.05 3.56
N PRO A 123 -11.87 -5.50 4.61
CA PRO A 123 -12.18 -4.64 5.74
C PRO A 123 -10.90 -3.98 6.31
N PRO A 124 -10.99 -2.75 6.85
CA PRO A 124 -9.87 -2.11 7.51
C PRO A 124 -9.26 -3.00 8.60
N GLN A 125 -7.94 -2.95 8.77
CA GLN A 125 -7.19 -3.73 9.78
C GLN A 125 -7.29 -5.27 9.62
N THR A 126 -7.67 -5.77 8.45
CA THR A 126 -7.63 -7.20 8.15
C THR A 126 -6.19 -7.73 8.24
N PRO A 127 -5.92 -8.80 9.03
CA PRO A 127 -4.59 -9.39 9.14
C PRO A 127 -4.26 -10.19 7.87
N VAL A 128 -3.51 -9.61 6.94
CA VAL A 128 -3.13 -10.25 5.66
C VAL A 128 -1.86 -11.09 5.73
N GLY A 129 -1.01 -10.87 6.75
CA GLY A 129 0.26 -11.58 6.93
C GLY A 129 0.14 -12.89 7.70
N SER A 130 -1.00 -13.18 8.32
CA SER A 130 -1.16 -14.36 9.15
C SER A 130 -1.25 -15.63 8.31
N THR A 131 -0.42 -16.63 8.61
CA THR A 131 -0.47 -17.96 7.99
C THR A 131 -1.78 -18.71 8.25
N LYS A 132 -2.51 -18.30 9.29
CA LYS A 132 -3.77 -18.91 9.75
C LYS A 132 -5.02 -18.27 9.15
N CYS A 133 -4.90 -17.19 8.39
CA CYS A 133 -6.04 -16.49 7.80
C CYS A 133 -6.23 -16.82 6.31
N ASN A 134 -7.45 -16.63 5.80
CA ASN A 134 -7.74 -16.78 4.36
C ASN A 134 -7.42 -15.53 3.53
N PHE A 135 -7.08 -14.41 4.18
CA PHE A 135 -6.78 -13.13 3.52
C PHE A 135 -5.35 -13.08 2.99
N ARG A 136 -5.02 -14.04 2.15
CA ARG A 136 -3.72 -14.23 1.51
C ARG A 136 -3.90 -14.38 0.00
N PRO A 137 -2.98 -13.88 -0.84
CA PRO A 137 -3.08 -14.02 -2.29
C PRO A 137 -3.26 -15.46 -2.77
N ASP A 138 -2.63 -16.45 -2.13
CA ASP A 138 -2.72 -17.87 -2.51
C ASP A 138 -4.07 -18.54 -2.18
N LYS A 139 -4.88 -17.96 -1.29
CA LYS A 139 -6.10 -18.61 -0.78
C LYS A 139 -7.37 -17.79 -0.93
N PHE A 140 -7.25 -16.49 -1.11
CA PHE A 140 -8.38 -15.58 -0.99
C PHE A 140 -9.49 -15.85 -2.01
N THR A 141 -10.73 -15.87 -1.53
CA THR A 141 -11.94 -15.96 -2.36
C THR A 141 -12.98 -14.93 -1.93
N CYS A 142 -13.94 -14.60 -2.82
CA CYS A 142 -15.02 -13.67 -2.47
C CYS A 142 -15.86 -14.12 -1.26
N ALA A 143 -15.89 -15.43 -0.96
CA ALA A 143 -16.63 -15.98 0.18
C ALA A 143 -16.06 -15.52 1.53
N ASP A 144 -14.79 -15.12 1.58
CA ASP A 144 -14.14 -14.63 2.81
C ASP A 144 -14.67 -13.25 3.23
N ILE A 145 -15.28 -12.50 2.30
CA ILE A 145 -15.84 -11.16 2.55
C ILE A 145 -17.36 -11.15 2.45
N VAL A 146 -17.91 -11.75 1.40
CA VAL A 146 -19.35 -11.74 1.13
C VAL A 146 -19.98 -12.96 1.79
N LYS A 147 -20.32 -12.82 3.08
CA LYS A 147 -20.88 -13.92 3.90
C LYS A 147 -22.37 -14.16 3.72
N VAL A 148 -23.09 -13.19 3.15
CA VAL A 148 -24.56 -13.16 3.08
C VAL A 148 -25.10 -13.68 1.74
N SER A 149 -24.22 -14.05 0.81
CA SER A 149 -24.60 -14.50 -0.53
C SER A 149 -24.16 -15.94 -0.76
N ASP A 150 -25.04 -16.75 -1.33
CA ASP A 150 -24.72 -18.11 -1.78
C ASP A 150 -23.84 -18.11 -3.05
N ALA A 151 -23.76 -16.98 -3.75
CA ALA A 151 -22.88 -16.76 -4.90
C ALA A 151 -21.97 -15.53 -4.68
N PRO A 152 -20.98 -15.57 -3.76
CA PRO A 152 -20.09 -14.44 -3.47
C PRO A 152 -19.38 -13.83 -4.69
N CYS A 153 -19.10 -14.65 -5.71
CA CYS A 153 -18.41 -14.23 -6.93
C CYS A 153 -19.31 -13.45 -7.91
N SER A 154 -20.64 -13.55 -7.79
CA SER A 154 -21.55 -12.75 -8.60
C SER A 154 -21.80 -11.36 -8.01
N TRP A 155 -21.29 -11.09 -6.80
CA TRP A 155 -21.41 -9.78 -6.18
C TRP A 155 -20.69 -8.71 -7.02
N PRO A 156 -21.28 -7.52 -7.22
CA PRO A 156 -20.70 -6.50 -8.09
C PRO A 156 -19.26 -6.12 -7.69
N VAL A 157 -18.42 -5.94 -8.71
CA VAL A 157 -17.06 -5.40 -8.54
C VAL A 157 -17.15 -3.93 -8.20
N ASP A 158 -16.32 -3.47 -7.27
CA ASP A 158 -16.18 -2.05 -6.95
C ASP A 158 -15.80 -1.24 -8.21
N GLU A 159 -16.52 -0.15 -8.48
CA GLU A 159 -16.32 0.69 -9.66
C GLU A 159 -14.89 1.25 -9.74
N ARG A 160 -14.22 1.49 -8.60
CA ARG A 160 -12.82 1.95 -8.57
C ARG A 160 -11.89 0.96 -9.26
N VAL A 161 -12.12 -0.34 -9.10
CA VAL A 161 -11.32 -1.39 -9.76
C VAL A 161 -11.49 -1.31 -11.28
N LYS A 162 -12.71 -1.12 -11.77
CA LYS A 162 -12.98 -1.00 -13.21
C LYS A 162 -12.26 0.20 -13.80
N ILE A 163 -12.25 1.32 -13.08
CA ILE A 163 -11.58 2.54 -13.54
C ILE A 163 -10.06 2.34 -13.56
N VAL A 164 -9.50 1.75 -12.51
CA VAL A 164 -8.07 1.42 -12.46
C VAL A 164 -7.65 0.52 -13.63
N ILE A 165 -8.42 -0.54 -13.89
CA ILE A 165 -8.13 -1.49 -14.98
C ILE A 165 -8.25 -0.83 -16.34
N SER A 166 -9.26 0.02 -16.55
CA SER A 166 -9.48 0.69 -17.83
C SER A 166 -8.52 1.86 -18.08
N LYS A 167 -8.02 2.51 -17.02
CA LYS A 167 -7.17 3.70 -17.09
C LYS A 167 -5.96 3.60 -16.13
N PRO A 168 -5.06 2.63 -16.34
CA PRO A 168 -3.95 2.39 -15.41
C PRO A 168 -2.94 3.55 -15.36
N GLN A 169 -2.75 4.28 -16.47
CA GLN A 169 -1.83 5.44 -16.51
C GLN A 169 -2.38 6.63 -15.71
N ASP A 170 -3.67 6.95 -15.90
CA ASP A 170 -4.34 8.00 -15.13
C ASP A 170 -4.33 7.67 -13.63
N PHE A 171 -4.52 6.40 -13.29
CA PHE A 171 -4.40 5.94 -11.92
C PHE A 171 -3.01 6.24 -11.35
N LEU A 172 -1.95 5.81 -12.04
CA LEU A 172 -0.57 6.02 -11.59
C LEU A 172 -0.23 7.51 -11.48
N ALA A 173 -0.67 8.31 -12.46
CA ALA A 173 -0.51 9.77 -12.45
C ALA A 173 -1.29 10.46 -11.32
N SER A 174 -2.38 9.83 -10.86
CA SER A 174 -3.16 10.35 -9.73
C SER A 174 -2.52 10.09 -8.37
N MET A 175 -1.55 9.17 -8.25
CA MET A 175 -1.01 8.79 -6.94
C MET A 175 -0.24 9.94 -6.27
N HIS A 176 -0.61 10.28 -5.04
CA HIS A 176 0.06 11.30 -4.23
C HIS A 176 1.38 10.82 -3.62
N THR A 177 1.48 9.52 -3.33
CA THR A 177 2.67 8.90 -2.74
C THR A 177 3.02 7.62 -3.47
N HIS A 178 4.32 7.28 -3.52
CA HIS A 178 4.76 5.99 -4.05
C HIS A 178 4.28 4.83 -3.16
N ALA A 179 4.05 3.67 -3.78
CA ALA A 179 3.78 2.42 -3.08
C ALA A 179 5.07 1.86 -2.46
N TRP A 180 4.95 1.27 -1.27
CA TRP A 180 6.07 0.63 -0.55
C TRP A 180 5.72 -0.83 -0.29
N LEU A 181 6.59 -1.74 -0.71
CA LEU A 181 6.32 -3.17 -0.60
C LEU A 181 6.57 -3.68 0.84
N GLN A 182 5.52 -4.16 1.51
CA GLN A 182 5.59 -4.74 2.86
C GLN A 182 5.97 -6.23 2.82
N ALA A 183 6.77 -6.67 3.80
CA ALA A 183 7.25 -8.07 3.95
C ALA A 183 7.90 -8.68 2.69
N SER A 184 8.60 -7.87 1.90
CA SER A 184 9.39 -8.39 0.78
C SER A 184 10.53 -9.27 1.30
N PRO A 185 10.76 -10.47 0.73
CA PRO A 185 11.96 -11.26 1.01
C PRO A 185 13.26 -10.51 0.68
N ALA A 186 13.20 -9.52 -0.23
CA ALA A 186 14.33 -8.67 -0.59
C ALA A 186 14.78 -7.75 0.56
N LEU A 187 13.97 -7.56 1.61
CA LEU A 187 14.28 -6.65 2.71
C LEU A 187 15.60 -7.02 3.43
N LYS A 188 15.91 -8.31 3.54
CA LYS A 188 17.18 -8.77 4.14
C LYS A 188 18.37 -8.44 3.22
N ALA A 189 18.22 -8.69 1.93
CA ALA A 189 19.26 -8.50 0.91
C ALA A 189 19.53 -7.02 0.60
N SER A 190 18.53 -6.15 0.66
CA SER A 190 18.65 -4.71 0.36
C SER A 190 18.88 -3.84 1.59
N SER A 191 19.21 -4.45 2.74
CA SER A 191 19.33 -3.75 4.03
C SER A 191 20.43 -2.68 4.03
N SER A 192 21.47 -2.86 3.22
CA SER A 192 22.58 -1.90 3.04
C SER A 192 22.18 -0.62 2.31
N TYR A 193 21.20 -0.66 1.41
CA TYR A 193 20.75 0.50 0.63
C TYR A 193 19.73 1.38 1.35
N GLY A 194 19.00 0.82 2.32
CA GLY A 194 17.88 1.47 2.98
C GLY A 194 16.56 1.27 2.22
N VAL A 195 15.48 1.15 2.99
CA VAL A 195 14.14 0.75 2.47
C VAL A 195 13.54 1.76 1.48
N ASP A 196 13.86 3.04 1.64
CA ASP A 196 13.38 4.16 0.82
C ASP A 196 13.92 4.15 -0.61
N LEU A 197 15.16 3.67 -0.82
CA LEU A 197 15.76 3.57 -2.16
C LEU A 197 15.38 2.25 -2.84
N ALA A 198 15.05 1.23 -2.06
CA ALA A 198 14.66 -0.09 -2.55
C ALA A 198 13.15 -0.23 -2.82
N GLY A 199 12.35 0.82 -2.59
CA GLY A 199 10.88 0.75 -2.74
C GLY A 199 10.22 -0.19 -1.72
N LEU A 200 10.88 -0.45 -0.59
CA LEU A 200 10.41 -1.37 0.44
C LEU A 200 9.80 -0.62 1.61
N SER A 201 8.89 -1.29 2.32
CA SER A 201 8.40 -0.84 3.60
C SER A 201 9.11 -1.63 4.72
N PRO A 202 9.58 -0.95 5.77
CA PRO A 202 10.06 -1.59 6.98
C PRO A 202 8.94 -2.12 7.87
N ASP A 203 7.68 -1.83 7.53
CA ASP A 203 6.51 -2.22 8.30
C ASP A 203 6.21 -3.71 8.06
N PRO A 204 5.89 -4.48 9.11
CA PRO A 204 5.46 -5.86 8.95
C PRO A 204 4.06 -5.93 8.32
N LEU A 205 3.72 -7.07 7.71
CA LEU A 205 2.34 -7.33 7.31
C LEU A 205 1.45 -7.45 8.57
N PRO A 206 0.22 -6.89 8.55
CA PRO A 206 -0.74 -7.06 9.65
C PRO A 206 -0.99 -8.54 9.96
N GLY A 207 -0.84 -8.93 11.22
CA GLY A 207 -1.03 -10.32 11.67
C GLY A 207 0.14 -11.26 11.44
N PHE A 208 1.29 -10.76 10.96
CA PHE A 208 2.54 -11.50 10.90
C PHE A 208 3.19 -11.57 12.30
N THR A 209 3.57 -12.76 12.76
CA THR A 209 4.25 -12.94 14.06
C THR A 209 5.72 -13.32 13.87
N ILE A 210 6.58 -13.04 14.84
CA ILE A 210 8.02 -13.36 14.80
C ILE A 210 8.25 -14.87 14.63
N GLU A 211 7.30 -15.70 15.07
CA GLU A 211 7.34 -17.16 14.89
C GLU A 211 7.27 -17.58 13.41
N ASP A 212 6.58 -16.80 12.56
CA ASP A 212 6.46 -17.06 11.12
C ASP A 212 7.75 -16.74 10.33
N GLU A 213 8.73 -16.07 10.95
CA GLU A 213 10.00 -15.69 10.31
C GLU A 213 10.95 -16.87 10.10
N LYS A 214 10.76 -17.97 10.84
CA LYS A 214 11.63 -19.18 10.78
C LYS A 214 11.42 -20.05 9.55
N THR A 215 10.44 -19.74 8.70
CA THR A 215 9.99 -20.59 7.59
C THR A 215 10.36 -20.08 6.20
N ILE A 216 11.33 -19.16 6.07
CA ILE A 216 11.84 -18.78 4.74
C ILE A 216 12.66 -19.95 4.18
N PRO A 217 12.30 -20.54 3.02
CA PRO A 217 13.03 -21.66 2.46
C PRO A 217 14.50 -21.32 2.18
N PRO A 218 15.43 -22.27 2.38
CA PRO A 218 16.86 -22.07 2.14
C PRO A 218 17.20 -21.68 0.69
N ASP A 219 16.33 -21.99 -0.29
CA ASP A 219 16.53 -21.74 -1.72
C ASP A 219 15.99 -20.38 -2.22
N SER A 220 15.83 -19.42 -1.31
CA SER A 220 15.39 -18.08 -1.65
C SER A 220 16.37 -17.39 -2.63
N PRO A 221 15.91 -16.96 -3.84
CA PRO A 221 16.78 -16.32 -4.85
C PRO A 221 17.41 -15.00 -4.36
N PHE A 222 16.99 -14.51 -3.20
CA PHE A 222 17.43 -13.26 -2.59
C PHE A 222 18.77 -13.37 -1.82
N ARG A 223 19.36 -14.56 -1.64
CA ARG A 223 20.71 -14.70 -1.04
C ARG A 223 21.86 -14.27 -1.97
N VAL A 224 21.59 -14.04 -3.26
CA VAL A 224 22.61 -13.90 -4.31
C VAL A 224 23.29 -12.52 -4.32
N PHE A 225 22.85 -11.55 -3.53
CA PHE A 225 23.35 -10.16 -3.61
C PHE A 225 24.67 -9.89 -2.88
N GLU A 226 25.26 -10.86 -2.18
CA GLU A 226 26.41 -10.58 -1.32
C GLU A 226 27.78 -10.59 -2.02
N GLU A 227 27.96 -11.07 -3.26
CA GLU A 227 29.31 -11.11 -3.85
C GLU A 227 29.37 -10.72 -5.34
N ASP A 228 30.24 -9.72 -5.59
CA ASP A 228 30.98 -9.38 -6.81
C ASP A 228 30.24 -9.22 -8.15
N GLY A 229 29.98 -7.95 -8.49
CA GLY A 229 29.94 -7.50 -9.89
C GLY A 229 28.70 -6.73 -10.35
N ALA A 230 28.75 -5.40 -10.23
CA ALA A 230 28.12 -4.43 -11.15
C ALA A 230 26.59 -4.46 -11.40
N PHE A 231 25.74 -4.79 -10.40
CA PHE A 231 24.30 -4.52 -10.51
C PHE A 231 23.77 -3.73 -9.31
N SER A 232 23.32 -2.50 -9.56
CA SER A 232 22.65 -1.67 -8.55
C SER A 232 21.13 -1.78 -8.75
N PRO A 233 20.36 -2.21 -7.74
CA PRO A 233 18.89 -2.25 -7.84
C PRO A 233 18.26 -0.86 -7.99
N ILE A 234 19.05 0.20 -7.84
CA ILE A 234 18.62 1.61 -7.94
C ILE A 234 18.96 2.20 -9.33
N ASP A 235 19.89 1.60 -10.08
CA ASP A 235 20.33 2.13 -11.38
C ASP A 235 19.44 1.67 -12.53
N LEU A 236 18.37 2.42 -12.81
CA LEU A 236 17.43 2.17 -13.91
C LEU A 236 18.09 2.00 -15.29
N HIS A 237 19.29 2.53 -15.54
CA HIS A 237 20.00 2.34 -16.80
C HIS A 237 20.62 0.95 -16.89
N ALA A 238 21.22 0.46 -15.80
CA ALA A 238 21.67 -0.93 -15.71
C ALA A 238 20.53 -1.93 -15.97
N TRP A 239 19.30 -1.61 -15.57
CA TRP A 239 18.10 -2.42 -15.86
C TRP A 239 17.70 -2.43 -17.34
N LYS A 240 17.85 -1.31 -18.05
CA LYS A 240 17.56 -1.22 -19.50
C LYS A 240 18.61 -1.94 -20.34
N ASP A 241 19.87 -1.87 -19.95
CA ASP A 241 20.98 -2.51 -20.65
C ASP A 241 20.99 -4.03 -20.43
N PHE A 242 20.51 -4.50 -19.27
CA PHE A 242 20.32 -5.93 -18.98
C PHE A 242 19.35 -6.64 -19.95
N HIS A 243 18.39 -5.91 -20.54
CA HIS A 243 17.46 -6.44 -21.56
C HIS A 243 18.19 -6.91 -22.83
N SER A 244 19.37 -6.35 -23.12
CA SER A 244 20.18 -6.66 -24.30
C SER A 244 21.11 -7.86 -24.12
N LEU A 245 21.41 -8.25 -22.87
CA LEU A 245 22.34 -9.32 -22.54
C LEU A 245 21.58 -10.63 -22.29
N LYS A 246 21.59 -11.52 -23.29
CA LYS A 246 21.11 -12.92 -23.23
C LYS A 246 21.94 -13.82 -22.28
N CYS A 247 22.41 -13.32 -21.14
CA CYS A 247 23.35 -14.04 -20.29
C CYS A 247 22.84 -14.17 -18.84
N HIS A 248 22.87 -15.42 -18.36
CA HIS A 248 22.65 -15.91 -16.98
C HIS A 248 21.18 -16.01 -16.48
N GLY A 249 20.65 -17.24 -16.55
CA GLY A 249 19.30 -17.62 -16.14
C GLY A 249 18.92 -17.42 -14.66
N LYS A 250 19.87 -17.08 -13.76
CA LYS A 250 19.59 -16.77 -12.35
C LYS A 250 19.23 -15.29 -12.09
N LEU A 251 19.68 -14.37 -12.95
CA LEU A 251 19.31 -12.95 -12.88
C LEU A 251 18.06 -12.66 -13.73
N TYR A 252 17.85 -13.42 -14.80
CA TYR A 252 16.62 -13.41 -15.59
C TYR A 252 15.41 -13.92 -14.77
N SER A 253 15.60 -14.88 -13.86
CA SER A 253 14.56 -15.28 -12.90
C SER A 253 14.23 -14.18 -11.91
N LEU A 254 15.20 -13.33 -11.52
CA LEU A 254 14.99 -12.18 -10.64
C LEU A 254 14.31 -11.00 -11.36
N TYR A 255 14.67 -10.73 -12.62
CA TYR A 255 13.92 -9.81 -13.48
C TYR A 255 12.48 -10.30 -13.62
N ASN A 256 12.24 -11.57 -13.92
CA ASN A 256 10.90 -12.13 -13.86
C ASN A 256 10.30 -12.14 -12.44
N LEU A 257 11.06 -12.21 -11.35
CA LEU A 257 10.51 -12.15 -9.99
C LEU A 257 10.24 -10.72 -9.49
N ILE A 258 10.69 -9.69 -10.21
CA ILE A 258 10.40 -8.28 -9.90
C ILE A 258 9.41 -7.74 -10.95
N TRP A 259 9.55 -8.17 -12.20
CA TRP A 259 8.75 -7.84 -13.38
C TRP A 259 7.57 -8.80 -13.65
N ASN A 260 7.68 -10.12 -13.42
CA ASN A 260 6.49 -11.00 -13.30
C ASN A 260 5.85 -10.94 -11.91
N SER A 261 6.54 -10.43 -10.88
CA SER A 261 5.84 -9.84 -9.72
C SER A 261 5.25 -8.46 -10.00
N SER A 262 5.57 -7.88 -11.16
CA SER A 262 4.78 -6.80 -11.79
C SER A 262 3.64 -7.36 -12.67
N ILE A 263 3.44 -8.69 -12.75
CA ILE A 263 2.18 -9.34 -13.21
C ILE A 263 1.22 -9.46 -12.01
N ASP A 264 1.03 -8.35 -11.34
CA ASP A 264 -0.29 -7.76 -11.25
C ASP A 264 -0.01 -6.26 -11.16
N PHE A 265 -0.15 -5.56 -12.29
CA PHE A 265 -0.03 -4.09 -12.38
C PHE A 265 -0.89 -3.38 -11.29
N LEU A 266 -1.90 -4.08 -10.76
CA LEU A 266 -2.80 -3.72 -9.66
C LEU A 266 -2.20 -3.85 -8.24
N CYS A 267 -1.12 -4.62 -8.05
CA CYS A 267 -0.43 -4.71 -6.76
C CYS A 267 0.40 -3.47 -6.42
N LEU A 268 0.77 -2.67 -7.43
CA LEU A 268 1.39 -1.35 -7.27
C LEU A 268 0.37 -0.23 -7.02
N ILE A 269 -0.92 -0.53 -7.21
CA ILE A 269 -2.00 0.45 -7.30
C ILE A 269 -2.71 0.63 -5.96
N PHE A 270 -2.87 -0.45 -5.21
CA PHE A 270 -3.40 -0.40 -3.85
C PHE A 270 -2.36 -0.97 -2.89
N ARG A 271 -2.53 -0.73 -1.59
CA ARG A 271 -1.80 -1.50 -0.57
C ARG A 271 -2.17 -2.97 -0.79
N CYS A 272 -1.34 -3.70 -1.52
CA CYS A 272 -1.58 -5.05 -2.01
C CYS A 272 -0.45 -5.97 -1.55
N VAL A 273 -0.79 -7.21 -1.23
CA VAL A 273 0.21 -8.22 -0.87
C VAL A 273 0.68 -8.90 -2.15
N CYS A 274 1.93 -8.67 -2.55
CA CYS A 274 2.59 -9.55 -3.52
C CYS A 274 3.16 -10.76 -2.77
N VAL A 275 2.65 -11.95 -3.06
CA VAL A 275 3.41 -13.18 -2.82
C VAL A 275 3.80 -13.68 -4.21
N GLY A 276 5.11 -13.70 -4.50
CA GLY A 276 5.62 -14.40 -5.67
C GLY A 276 5.15 -15.84 -5.57
N VAL A 277 4.29 -16.25 -6.50
CA VAL A 277 3.90 -17.64 -6.68
C VAL A 277 5.14 -18.35 -7.20
N PHE A 278 5.70 -19.23 -6.36
CA PHE A 278 6.71 -20.21 -6.77
C PHE A 278 6.03 -21.43 -7.37
#